data_AF-A0A970V3H9-F1
#
_entry.id   AF-A0A970V3H9-F1
#
_cell.length_a   1.000
_cell.length_b   1.000
_cell.length_c   1.000
_cell.angle_alpha   90.00
_cell.angle_beta   90.00
_cell.angle_gamma   90.00
#
_symmetry.space_group_name_H-M   'P 1'
#
loop_
_entity.id
_entity.type
_entity.pdbx_description
1 polymer ?
#
loop_
_entity_poly.entity_id
_entity_poly.type
_entity_poly.pdbx_seq_one_letter_code
_entity_poly.pdbx_strand_id
1 'polypeptide(L)'
;MHPRYELNEVDRRFFAERLEPHLPSRILDAHRHICLSEQLDPLPPEKRRTSWASEVGGVETLEEATLGYRELFPGRAVSFLAFGSPHREGHSEEMNAYLSEGLRGTDNAALAVVRPEWSGDELLEELRRPGLLGLKPYQDMWEGFTGEDCSVFDFLSHDHLRLLDELGGWLTLHLPRRERLADPQNLAEVLEIRQRYPRIVLVVAHLGRSYAGRYAREGFRALENEPGILFDTSAVLNPSVMALALDRLGPERLMFGSDFPILYMRGRRRWQGDQYLNLTSSDYSWNTNRQPPEVEAGYTLYIYESMAALVDTCLQLGFGTEEMEALFYGNARRLMDEVQARKEWW
;
A
#
# COMPACT_ATOMS: atom_id res chain seq x y z
N MET A 1 -24.86 -1.28 -0.69
CA MET A 1 -24.25 0.05 -0.50
C MET A 1 -23.08 -0.16 0.43
N HIS A 2 -21.91 0.34 0.07
CA HIS A 2 -20.70 0.22 0.89
C HIS A 2 -20.83 1.04 2.20
N PRO A 3 -20.34 0.56 3.36
CA PRO A 3 -20.53 1.25 4.64
C PRO A 3 -19.62 2.47 4.84
N ARG A 4 -18.55 2.61 4.06
CA ARG A 4 -17.55 3.69 4.24
C ARG A 4 -17.72 4.92 3.37
N TYR A 5 -18.47 4.82 2.29
CA TYR A 5 -18.61 5.91 1.34
C TYR A 5 -19.96 5.82 0.64
N GLU A 6 -20.39 6.96 0.11
CA GLU A 6 -21.46 7.06 -0.86
C GLU A 6 -20.91 7.72 -2.13
N LEU A 7 -21.12 7.07 -3.28
CA LEU A 7 -20.78 7.66 -4.57
C LEU A 7 -21.81 8.71 -4.96
N ASN A 8 -21.34 9.93 -5.22
CA ASN A 8 -22.16 11.04 -5.69
C ASN A 8 -21.91 11.33 -7.19
N GLU A 9 -22.54 12.37 -7.73
CA GLU A 9 -22.39 12.75 -9.14
C GLU A 9 -20.95 13.18 -9.47
N VAL A 10 -20.26 13.85 -8.53
CA VAL A 10 -18.86 14.27 -8.71
C VAL A 10 -17.96 13.06 -8.92
N ASP A 11 -18.12 11.99 -8.13
CA ASP A 11 -17.31 10.78 -8.28
C ASP A 11 -17.56 10.06 -9.61
N ARG A 12 -18.84 9.92 -9.97
CA ARG A 12 -19.23 9.24 -11.22
C ARG A 12 -18.68 10.00 -12.43
N ARG A 13 -18.82 11.33 -12.42
CA ARG A 13 -18.28 12.18 -13.48
C ARG A 13 -16.76 12.14 -13.51
N PHE A 14 -16.11 12.24 -12.36
CA PHE A 14 -14.65 12.18 -12.28
C PHE A 14 -14.12 10.85 -12.83
N PHE A 15 -14.70 9.73 -12.41
CA PHE A 15 -14.31 8.42 -12.93
C PHE A 15 -14.53 8.33 -14.45
N ALA A 16 -15.73 8.65 -14.94
CA ALA A 16 -16.09 8.53 -16.35
C ALA A 16 -15.22 9.42 -17.28
N GLU A 17 -14.89 10.63 -16.84
CA GLU A 17 -14.15 11.59 -17.68
C GLU A 17 -12.63 11.44 -17.55
N ARG A 18 -12.11 11.14 -16.35
CA ARG A 18 -10.66 11.23 -16.05
C ARG A 18 -9.97 9.87 -15.99
N LEU A 19 -10.69 8.81 -15.64
CA LEU A 19 -10.10 7.50 -15.37
C LEU A 19 -10.53 6.46 -16.40
N GLU A 20 -11.84 6.30 -16.59
CA GLU A 20 -12.43 5.25 -17.43
C GLU A 20 -11.79 5.10 -18.82
N PRO A 21 -11.52 6.18 -19.58
CA PRO A 21 -10.94 6.07 -20.93
C PRO A 21 -9.51 5.53 -20.95
N HIS A 22 -8.81 5.58 -19.82
CA HIS A 22 -7.38 5.27 -19.72
C HIS A 22 -7.11 4.00 -18.91
N LEU A 23 -8.01 3.61 -18.01
CA LEU A 23 -7.81 2.43 -17.19
C LEU A 23 -7.94 1.14 -18.00
N PRO A 24 -7.09 0.14 -17.73
CA PRO A 24 -7.22 -1.18 -18.33
C PRO A 24 -8.49 -1.92 -17.88
N SER A 25 -8.85 -2.98 -18.60
CA SER A 25 -9.99 -3.85 -18.24
C SER A 25 -9.75 -4.66 -16.96
N ARG A 26 -8.49 -4.84 -16.57
CA ARG A 26 -8.07 -5.56 -15.36
C ARG A 26 -7.24 -4.64 -14.49
N ILE A 27 -7.46 -4.71 -13.17
CA ILE A 27 -6.69 -3.97 -12.18
C ILE A 27 -6.24 -4.96 -11.10
N LEU A 28 -5.02 -4.81 -10.62
CA LEU A 28 -4.51 -5.49 -9.44
C LEU A 28 -4.07 -4.43 -8.44
N ASP A 29 -4.79 -4.40 -7.32
CA ASP A 29 -4.42 -3.56 -6.18
C ASP A 29 -3.39 -4.28 -5.31
N ALA A 30 -2.13 -3.87 -5.42
CA ALA A 30 -1.02 -4.52 -4.71
C ALA A 30 -0.88 -4.11 -3.24
N HIS A 31 -1.78 -3.26 -2.72
CA HIS A 31 -1.66 -2.73 -1.36
C HIS A 31 -3.03 -2.39 -0.79
N ARG A 32 -3.58 -3.29 0.05
CA ARG A 32 -4.79 -2.98 0.82
C ARG A 32 -4.81 -3.66 2.18
N HIS A 33 -5.61 -3.09 3.08
CA HIS A 33 -5.90 -3.63 4.40
C HIS A 33 -7.29 -4.26 4.45
N ILE A 34 -7.40 -5.42 5.11
CA ILE A 34 -8.65 -6.13 5.39
C ILE A 34 -8.51 -6.80 6.75
N CYS A 35 -9.43 -6.53 7.66
CA CYS A 35 -9.48 -7.14 8.99
C CYS A 35 -10.89 -7.01 9.57
N LEU A 36 -11.25 -7.93 10.46
CA LEU A 36 -12.51 -7.94 11.19
C LEU A 36 -12.39 -7.16 12.50
N SER A 37 -13.52 -6.71 13.06
CA SER A 37 -13.50 -5.93 14.29
C SER A 37 -13.10 -6.76 15.50
N GLU A 38 -13.41 -8.06 15.47
CA GLU A 38 -13.11 -9.02 16.52
C GLU A 38 -11.62 -9.35 16.60
N GLN A 39 -10.87 -9.09 15.52
CA GLN A 39 -9.44 -9.32 15.40
C GLN A 39 -8.60 -8.12 15.85
N LEU A 40 -9.24 -7.08 16.37
CA LEU A 40 -8.61 -5.84 16.79
C LEU A 40 -9.00 -5.53 18.23
N ASP A 41 -8.00 -5.44 19.10
CA ASP A 41 -8.18 -4.84 20.40
C ASP A 41 -8.50 -3.33 20.25
N PRO A 42 -9.28 -2.74 21.18
CA PRO A 42 -9.59 -1.33 21.13
C PRO A 42 -8.32 -0.46 21.16
N LEU A 43 -8.17 0.42 20.16
CA LEU A 43 -7.05 1.36 20.14
C LEU A 43 -7.03 2.23 21.40
N PRO A 44 -5.89 2.35 22.09
CA PRO A 44 -5.72 3.28 23.20
C PRO A 44 -6.07 4.72 22.78
N PRO A 45 -6.70 5.53 23.64
CA PRO A 45 -7.08 6.90 23.30
C PRO A 45 -5.93 7.79 22.82
N GLU A 46 -4.70 7.59 23.32
CA GLU A 46 -3.52 8.31 22.85
C GLU A 46 -3.14 7.99 21.39
N LYS A 47 -3.27 6.73 20.95
CA LYS A 47 -2.97 6.33 19.57
C LYS A 47 -3.97 6.89 18.56
N ARG A 48 -5.26 6.94 18.92
CA ARG A 48 -6.30 7.54 18.06
C ARG A 48 -6.04 9.02 17.73
N ARG A 49 -5.31 9.73 18.60
CA ARG A 49 -5.03 11.16 18.45
C ARG A 49 -3.71 11.48 17.74
N THR A 50 -2.81 10.51 17.60
CA THR A 50 -1.43 10.75 17.13
C THR A 50 -1.22 10.46 15.65
N SER A 51 -2.08 9.66 15.02
CA SER A 51 -2.09 9.45 13.56
C SER A 51 -3.50 9.61 13.01
N TRP A 52 -3.70 10.59 12.12
CA TRP A 52 -4.97 10.79 11.42
C TRP A 52 -5.42 9.53 10.68
N ALA A 53 -4.48 8.72 10.19
CA ALA A 53 -4.77 7.49 9.47
C ALA A 53 -5.46 6.44 10.35
N SER A 54 -5.22 6.45 11.66
CA SER A 54 -5.90 5.55 12.61
C SER A 54 -7.36 5.93 12.86
N GLU A 55 -7.76 7.18 12.58
CA GLU A 55 -9.16 7.62 12.63
C GLU A 55 -9.90 7.33 11.32
N VAL A 56 -9.19 7.29 10.19
CA VAL A 56 -9.76 7.05 8.85
C VAL A 56 -9.80 5.57 8.50
N GLY A 57 -8.73 4.85 8.84
CA GLY A 57 -8.60 3.42 8.59
C GLY A 57 -9.56 2.59 9.43
N GLY A 58 -9.40 1.26 9.39
CA GLY A 58 -10.14 0.36 10.27
C GLY A 58 -10.58 -0.93 9.59
N VAL A 59 -11.63 -1.50 10.17
CA VAL A 59 -12.18 -2.84 9.88
C VAL A 59 -12.90 -2.89 8.55
N GLU A 60 -12.48 -3.71 7.62
CA GLU A 60 -13.19 -3.95 6.36
C GLU A 60 -13.22 -5.45 6.10
N THR A 61 -14.39 -6.01 5.78
CA THR A 61 -14.50 -7.43 5.44
C THR A 61 -14.14 -7.70 3.98
N LEU A 62 -13.90 -8.97 3.61
CA LEU A 62 -13.69 -9.38 2.23
C LEU A 62 -14.89 -9.08 1.32
N GLU A 63 -16.11 -9.16 1.84
CA GLU A 63 -17.34 -8.85 1.11
C GLU A 63 -17.46 -7.34 0.85
N GLU A 64 -17.17 -6.51 1.86
CA GLU A 64 -17.12 -5.06 1.72
C GLU A 64 -16.04 -4.64 0.72
N ALA A 65 -14.85 -5.21 0.84
CA ALA A 65 -13.74 -5.05 -0.08
C ALA A 65 -14.13 -5.34 -1.54
N THR A 66 -14.77 -6.49 -1.78
CA THR A 66 -15.21 -6.94 -3.10
C THR A 66 -16.32 -6.04 -3.65
N LEU A 67 -17.28 -5.65 -2.79
CA LEU A 67 -18.33 -4.69 -3.14
C LEU A 67 -17.71 -3.33 -3.53
N GLY A 68 -16.71 -2.89 -2.77
CA GLY A 68 -15.97 -1.65 -2.97
C GLY A 68 -15.41 -1.55 -4.38
N TYR A 69 -14.62 -2.53 -4.81
CA TYR A 69 -14.06 -2.54 -6.16
C TYR A 69 -15.13 -2.57 -7.25
N ARG A 70 -16.21 -3.33 -7.06
CA ARG A 70 -17.30 -3.39 -8.05
C ARG A 70 -17.99 -2.04 -8.23
N GLU A 71 -18.18 -1.29 -7.13
CA GLU A 71 -18.82 0.03 -7.16
C GLU A 71 -17.86 1.11 -7.67
N LEU A 72 -16.57 1.08 -7.27
CA LEU A 72 -15.57 2.10 -7.61
C LEU A 72 -14.97 1.95 -9.01
N PHE A 73 -14.86 0.72 -9.50
CA PHE A 73 -14.24 0.43 -10.80
C PHE A 73 -15.22 -0.35 -11.70
N PRO A 74 -16.39 0.25 -12.03
CA PRO A 74 -17.44 -0.46 -12.75
C PRO A 74 -16.91 -0.98 -14.09
N GLY A 75 -17.21 -2.23 -14.45
CA GLY A 75 -16.76 -2.83 -15.72
C GLY A 75 -15.29 -3.27 -15.76
N ARG A 76 -14.57 -3.21 -14.64
CA ARG A 76 -13.18 -3.70 -14.53
C ARG A 76 -13.15 -4.96 -13.68
N ALA A 77 -12.31 -5.92 -14.06
CA ALA A 77 -12.00 -7.08 -13.23
C ALA A 77 -10.88 -6.70 -12.27
N VAL A 78 -11.18 -6.67 -10.96
CA VAL A 78 -10.21 -6.25 -9.94
C VAL A 78 -9.79 -7.44 -9.10
N SER A 79 -8.48 -7.63 -8.98
CA SER A 79 -7.84 -8.54 -8.04
C SER A 79 -7.00 -7.74 -7.05
N PHE A 80 -6.58 -8.35 -5.94
CA PHE A 80 -5.83 -7.63 -4.92
C PHE A 80 -4.86 -8.51 -4.13
N LEU A 81 -3.84 -7.85 -3.57
CA LEU A 81 -2.95 -8.34 -2.55
C LEU A 81 -3.29 -7.63 -1.22
N ALA A 82 -3.87 -8.37 -0.28
CA ALA A 82 -4.32 -7.84 1.00
C ALA A 82 -3.38 -8.18 2.16
N PHE A 83 -3.50 -7.45 3.26
CA PHE A 83 -2.94 -7.84 4.55
C PHE A 83 -3.82 -7.31 5.67
N GLY A 84 -3.66 -7.88 6.86
CA GLY A 84 -4.30 -7.38 8.07
C GLY A 84 -3.91 -5.94 8.42
N SER A 85 -4.48 -5.45 9.51
CA SER A 85 -4.08 -4.20 10.12
C SER A 85 -2.74 -4.39 10.86
N PRO A 86 -1.65 -3.71 10.48
CA PRO A 86 -0.34 -3.97 11.05
C PRO A 86 -0.10 -3.12 12.32
N HIS A 87 -1.00 -3.27 13.30
CA HIS A 87 -0.94 -2.61 14.60
C HIS A 87 -0.73 -3.64 15.71
N ARG A 88 -0.12 -3.22 16.84
CA ARG A 88 0.12 -4.14 17.98
C ARG A 88 -1.17 -4.79 18.46
N GLU A 89 -2.24 -4.00 18.43
CA GLU A 89 -3.59 -4.34 18.86
C GLU A 89 -4.29 -5.34 17.92
N GLY A 90 -3.74 -5.64 16.73
CA GLY A 90 -4.35 -6.59 15.81
C GLY A 90 -3.86 -8.02 16.02
N HIS A 91 -4.76 -9.00 16.02
CA HIS A 91 -4.42 -10.42 16.18
C HIS A 91 -3.93 -11.00 14.85
N SER A 92 -2.60 -10.98 14.64
CA SER A 92 -1.96 -11.30 13.35
C SER A 92 -2.31 -12.68 12.82
N GLU A 93 -2.23 -13.70 13.65
CA GLU A 93 -2.54 -15.10 13.31
C GLU A 93 -4.00 -15.24 12.85
N GLU A 94 -4.94 -14.55 13.52
CA GLU A 94 -6.35 -14.57 13.16
C GLU A 94 -6.63 -13.83 11.85
N MET A 95 -6.01 -12.65 11.65
CA MET A 95 -6.13 -11.90 10.39
C MET A 95 -5.54 -12.66 9.21
N ASN A 96 -4.37 -13.28 9.40
CA ASN A 96 -3.71 -14.10 8.39
C ASN A 96 -4.55 -15.34 8.04
N ALA A 97 -5.13 -16.00 9.05
CA ALA A 97 -6.03 -17.15 8.84
C ALA A 97 -7.29 -16.74 8.06
N TYR A 98 -7.95 -15.65 8.47
CA TYR A 98 -9.14 -15.12 7.79
C TYR A 98 -8.88 -14.83 6.31
N LEU A 99 -7.77 -14.15 6.00
CA LEU A 99 -7.38 -13.86 4.62
C LEU A 99 -7.03 -15.13 3.84
N SER A 100 -6.26 -16.05 4.44
CA SER A 100 -5.89 -17.31 3.79
C SER A 100 -7.12 -18.16 3.42
N GLU A 101 -8.09 -18.25 4.33
CA GLU A 101 -9.30 -19.02 4.12
C GLU A 101 -10.24 -18.35 3.12
N GLY A 102 -10.49 -17.05 3.29
CA GLY A 102 -11.44 -16.30 2.46
C GLY A 102 -10.97 -16.05 1.02
N LEU A 103 -9.66 -16.08 0.77
CA LEU A 103 -9.09 -15.89 -0.57
C LEU A 103 -8.80 -17.19 -1.31
N ARG A 104 -9.04 -18.35 -0.68
CA ARG A 104 -8.75 -19.65 -1.28
C ARG A 104 -9.52 -19.85 -2.59
N GLY A 105 -8.80 -20.19 -3.65
CA GLY A 105 -9.38 -20.45 -4.98
C GLY A 105 -9.82 -19.19 -5.73
N THR A 106 -9.44 -18.00 -5.25
CA THR A 106 -9.64 -16.73 -5.96
C THR A 106 -8.34 -16.30 -6.65
N ASP A 107 -8.42 -15.26 -7.50
CA ASP A 107 -7.24 -14.63 -8.10
C ASP A 107 -6.50 -13.66 -7.14
N ASN A 108 -7.03 -13.49 -5.93
CA ASN A 108 -6.47 -12.63 -4.90
C ASN A 108 -5.48 -13.39 -4.02
N ALA A 109 -4.63 -12.65 -3.34
CA ALA A 109 -3.70 -13.19 -2.36
C ALA A 109 -3.56 -12.28 -1.15
N ALA A 110 -2.80 -12.73 -0.16
CA ALA A 110 -2.48 -11.92 0.99
C ALA A 110 -1.00 -12.00 1.40
N LEU A 111 -0.59 -11.09 2.26
CA LEU A 111 0.68 -11.11 2.99
C LEU A 111 0.38 -11.30 4.46
N ALA A 112 1.19 -12.13 5.12
CA ALA A 112 1.13 -12.30 6.56
C ALA A 112 1.57 -11.00 7.24
N VAL A 113 0.72 -10.44 8.10
CA VAL A 113 1.17 -9.44 9.06
C VAL A 113 2.07 -10.17 10.04
N VAL A 114 3.36 -9.86 10.00
CA VAL A 114 4.38 -10.60 10.75
C VAL A 114 4.62 -10.01 12.13
N ARG A 115 4.79 -10.87 13.13
CA ARG A 115 5.24 -10.49 14.48
C ARG A 115 6.77 -10.57 14.58
N PRO A 116 7.45 -9.53 15.09
CA PRO A 116 8.90 -9.57 15.30
C PRO A 116 9.37 -10.73 16.19
N GLU A 117 8.51 -11.18 17.10
CA GLU A 117 8.82 -12.20 18.11
C GLU A 117 8.69 -13.64 17.59
N TRP A 118 8.07 -13.85 16.43
CA TRP A 118 7.92 -15.20 15.87
C TRP A 118 9.27 -15.84 15.58
N SER A 119 9.42 -17.09 15.97
CA SER A 119 10.51 -17.96 15.53
C SER A 119 10.43 -18.24 14.03
N GLY A 120 11.51 -18.80 13.47
CA GLY A 120 11.52 -19.26 12.07
C GLY A 120 10.44 -20.32 11.78
N ASP A 121 10.16 -21.19 12.74
CA ASP A 121 9.16 -22.25 12.59
C ASP A 121 7.72 -21.69 12.59
N GLU A 122 7.41 -20.76 13.51
CA GLU A 122 6.12 -20.07 13.55
C GLU A 122 5.88 -19.26 12.26
N LEU A 123 6.92 -18.55 11.79
CA LEU A 123 6.86 -17.82 10.53
C LEU A 123 6.62 -18.74 9.32
N LEU A 124 7.29 -19.90 9.29
CA LEU A 124 7.12 -20.87 8.21
C LEU A 124 5.71 -21.49 8.22
N GLU A 125 5.16 -21.79 9.41
CA GLU A 125 3.79 -22.27 9.56
C GLU A 125 2.78 -21.27 9.00
N GLU A 126 2.93 -19.99 9.34
CA GLU A 126 2.11 -18.91 8.80
C GLU A 126 2.26 -18.79 7.28
N LEU A 127 3.49 -18.77 6.76
CA LEU A 127 3.74 -18.68 5.33
C LEU A 127 3.21 -19.89 4.55
N ARG A 128 3.07 -21.08 5.15
CA ARG A 128 2.49 -22.25 4.49
C ARG A 128 0.97 -22.17 4.29
N ARG A 129 0.28 -21.25 4.97
CA ARG A 129 -1.16 -21.03 4.76
C ARG A 129 -1.46 -20.73 3.27
N PRO A 130 -2.51 -21.31 2.67
CA PRO A 130 -2.86 -21.04 1.27
C PRO A 130 -3.05 -19.54 0.99
N GLY A 131 -2.60 -19.05 -0.16
CA GLY A 131 -2.78 -17.65 -0.55
C GLY A 131 -1.92 -16.62 0.18
N LEU A 132 -1.17 -16.98 1.23
CA LEU A 132 -0.18 -16.07 1.83
C LEU A 132 1.12 -16.11 1.03
N LEU A 133 1.48 -15.03 0.37
CA LEU A 133 2.63 -14.96 -0.55
C LEU A 133 3.87 -14.31 0.06
N GLY A 134 3.80 -13.86 1.30
CA GLY A 134 4.93 -13.16 1.91
C GLY A 134 4.53 -12.36 3.13
N LEU A 135 5.29 -11.31 3.43
CA LEU A 135 5.24 -10.58 4.69
C LEU A 135 4.86 -9.10 4.53
N LYS A 136 4.08 -8.63 5.49
CA LYS A 136 3.83 -7.22 5.77
C LYS A 136 4.32 -6.88 7.19
N PRO A 137 5.58 -6.46 7.34
CA PRO A 137 6.10 -5.96 8.61
C PRO A 137 5.72 -4.48 8.80
N TYR A 138 5.72 -4.03 10.05
CA TYR A 138 5.47 -2.63 10.38
C TYR A 138 6.06 -2.28 11.74
N GLN A 139 6.60 -1.06 11.86
CA GLN A 139 7.33 -0.65 13.07
C GLN A 139 6.47 -0.63 14.34
N ASP A 140 5.16 -0.38 14.21
CA ASP A 140 4.27 -0.46 15.37
C ASP A 140 4.25 -1.87 15.95
N MET A 141 4.51 -2.93 15.18
CA MET A 141 4.50 -4.31 15.68
C MET A 141 5.63 -4.62 16.66
N TRP A 142 6.73 -3.88 16.62
CA TRP A 142 7.86 -4.08 17.54
C TRP A 142 7.61 -3.40 18.86
N GLU A 143 7.64 -4.16 19.97
CA GLU A 143 7.36 -3.66 21.33
C GLU A 143 8.16 -2.40 21.70
N GLY A 144 9.42 -2.30 21.24
CA GLY A 144 10.32 -1.18 21.51
C GLY A 144 10.01 0.11 20.74
N PHE A 145 9.08 0.11 19.79
CA PHE A 145 8.75 1.32 19.04
C PHE A 145 8.00 2.34 19.91
N THR A 146 8.52 3.57 19.96
CA THR A 146 7.98 4.67 20.78
C THR A 146 7.43 5.83 19.95
N GLY A 147 7.36 5.68 18.61
CA GLY A 147 7.03 6.77 17.68
C GLY A 147 8.25 7.51 17.13
N GLU A 148 9.45 7.17 17.61
CA GLU A 148 10.75 7.67 17.12
C GLU A 148 11.32 6.79 15.99
N ASP A 149 12.40 7.25 15.36
CA ASP A 149 13.07 6.48 14.31
C ASP A 149 13.60 5.14 14.84
N CYS A 150 13.40 4.07 14.06
CA CYS A 150 13.91 2.72 14.33
C CYS A 150 14.48 2.10 13.07
N SER A 151 15.21 1.00 13.22
CA SER A 151 15.70 0.17 12.12
C SER A 151 14.58 -0.71 11.57
N VAL A 152 14.61 -0.98 10.27
CA VAL A 152 13.79 -2.05 9.68
C VAL A 152 14.08 -3.39 10.39
N PHE A 153 15.32 -3.62 10.80
CA PHE A 153 15.73 -4.87 11.44
C PHE A 153 15.25 -5.02 12.89
N ASP A 154 14.73 -3.95 13.50
CA ASP A 154 14.12 -4.02 14.84
C ASP A 154 12.77 -4.75 14.80
N PHE A 155 12.04 -4.64 13.68
CA PHE A 155 10.70 -5.24 13.50
C PHE A 155 10.63 -6.29 12.37
N LEU A 156 11.75 -6.55 11.70
CA LEU A 156 11.90 -7.59 10.69
C LEU A 156 13.31 -8.19 10.78
N SER A 157 13.45 -9.30 11.49
CA SER A 157 14.77 -9.87 11.77
C SER A 157 15.47 -10.40 10.51
N HIS A 158 16.81 -10.49 10.58
CA HIS A 158 17.58 -11.16 9.53
C HIS A 158 17.25 -12.65 9.35
N ASP A 159 16.73 -13.30 10.39
CA ASP A 159 16.29 -14.70 10.30
C ASP A 159 14.97 -14.82 9.54
N HIS A 160 14.02 -13.89 9.76
CA HIS A 160 12.81 -13.79 8.94
C HIS A 160 13.13 -13.51 7.47
N LEU A 161 14.04 -12.58 7.22
CA LEU A 161 14.50 -12.25 5.86
C LEU A 161 15.19 -13.44 5.18
N ARG A 162 16.00 -14.20 5.91
CA ARG A 162 16.66 -15.41 5.36
C ARG A 162 15.63 -16.45 4.95
N LEU A 163 14.66 -16.74 5.83
CA LEU A 163 13.57 -17.66 5.50
C LEU A 163 12.76 -17.17 4.28
N LEU A 164 12.41 -15.89 4.24
CA LEU A 164 11.65 -15.33 3.13
C LEU A 164 12.42 -15.41 1.80
N ASP A 165 13.74 -15.21 1.83
CA ASP A 165 14.63 -15.37 0.67
C ASP A 165 14.71 -16.83 0.19
N GLU A 166 14.85 -17.77 1.11
CA GLU A 166 14.87 -19.21 0.80
C GLU A 166 13.58 -19.64 0.08
N LEU A 167 12.44 -19.10 0.51
CA LEU A 167 11.12 -19.31 -0.10
C LEU A 167 10.91 -18.47 -1.37
N GLY A 168 11.70 -17.41 -1.57
CA GLY A 168 11.54 -16.43 -2.64
C GLY A 168 10.21 -15.69 -2.57
N GLY A 169 9.79 -15.32 -1.36
CA GLY A 169 8.50 -14.70 -1.07
C GLY A 169 8.46 -13.18 -1.29
N TRP A 170 7.27 -12.62 -1.08
CA TRP A 170 6.99 -11.19 -1.23
C TRP A 170 7.24 -10.41 0.06
N LEU A 171 7.79 -9.20 -0.04
CA LEU A 171 7.93 -8.28 1.10
C LEU A 171 7.39 -6.90 0.72
N THR A 172 6.30 -6.47 1.34
CA THR A 172 5.82 -5.07 1.25
C THR A 172 6.35 -4.27 2.43
N LEU A 173 7.49 -3.60 2.24
CA LEU A 173 8.23 -2.90 3.28
C LEU A 173 7.75 -1.44 3.45
N HIS A 174 7.25 -1.10 4.63
CA HIS A 174 7.01 0.29 5.03
C HIS A 174 8.24 0.84 5.76
N LEU A 175 8.80 1.96 5.29
CA LEU A 175 10.02 2.54 5.87
C LEU A 175 9.73 3.28 7.18
N PRO A 176 10.46 3.04 8.28
CA PRO A 176 10.10 3.56 9.61
C PRO A 176 10.45 5.05 9.80
N ARG A 177 11.62 5.49 9.32
CA ARG A 177 12.21 6.78 9.73
C ARG A 177 11.50 8.02 9.18
N ARG A 178 11.59 9.13 9.90
CA ARG A 178 10.92 10.40 9.60
C ARG A 178 11.32 11.03 8.26
N GLU A 179 12.60 10.91 7.89
CA GLU A 179 13.13 11.40 6.60
C GLU A 179 12.78 10.48 5.41
N ARG A 180 11.96 9.44 5.64
CA ARG A 180 11.35 8.61 4.57
C ARG A 180 12.43 7.97 3.71
N LEU A 181 12.22 7.84 2.40
CA LEU A 181 13.21 7.31 1.48
C LEU A 181 14.49 8.15 1.37
N ALA A 182 14.48 9.42 1.77
CA ALA A 182 15.69 10.26 1.77
C ALA A 182 16.59 9.98 2.98
N ASP A 183 16.10 9.25 3.98
CA ASP A 183 16.89 8.86 5.14
C ASP A 183 18.03 7.91 4.73
N PRO A 184 19.31 8.26 4.99
CA PRO A 184 20.45 7.43 4.60
C PRO A 184 20.41 6.02 5.20
N GLN A 185 19.86 5.84 6.40
CA GLN A 185 19.76 4.55 7.05
C GLN A 185 18.62 3.72 6.48
N ASN A 186 17.47 4.31 6.12
CA ASN A 186 16.45 3.57 5.37
C ASN A 186 17.01 3.09 4.02
N LEU A 187 17.76 3.93 3.30
CA LEU A 187 18.39 3.55 2.03
C LEU A 187 19.40 2.42 2.22
N ALA A 188 20.28 2.53 3.22
CA ALA A 188 21.26 1.51 3.53
C ALA A 188 20.60 0.15 3.86
N GLU A 189 19.53 0.15 4.65
CA GLU A 189 18.82 -1.08 5.03
C GLU A 189 18.05 -1.70 3.84
N VAL A 190 17.43 -0.88 2.99
CA VAL A 190 16.79 -1.37 1.75
C VAL A 190 17.82 -2.01 0.81
N LEU A 191 18.97 -1.37 0.63
CA LEU A 191 20.08 -1.90 -0.18
C LEU A 191 20.66 -3.16 0.43
N GLU A 192 20.81 -3.22 1.75
CA GLU A 192 21.25 -4.42 2.46
C GLU A 192 20.28 -5.58 2.24
N ILE A 193 18.97 -5.35 2.36
CA ILE A 193 17.97 -6.37 2.08
C ILE A 193 18.12 -6.88 0.65
N ARG A 194 18.18 -5.95 -0.32
CA ARG A 194 18.32 -6.29 -1.74
C ARG A 194 19.58 -7.11 -2.03
N GLN A 195 20.70 -6.78 -1.40
CA GLN A 195 21.98 -7.44 -1.62
C GLN A 195 22.06 -8.81 -0.97
N ARG A 196 21.58 -8.94 0.28
CA ARG A 196 21.72 -10.16 1.08
C ARG A 196 20.62 -11.18 0.81
N TYR A 197 19.44 -10.70 0.38
CA TYR A 197 18.24 -11.51 0.16
C TYR A 197 17.67 -11.28 -1.25
N PRO A 198 18.43 -11.64 -2.30
CA PRO A 198 18.13 -11.26 -3.67
C PRO A 198 16.90 -11.96 -4.28
N ARG A 199 16.38 -13.03 -3.65
CA ARG A 199 15.19 -13.78 -4.13
C ARG A 199 13.88 -13.22 -3.59
N ILE A 200 13.93 -12.37 -2.56
CA ILE A 200 12.75 -11.64 -2.07
C ILE A 200 12.24 -10.72 -3.18
N VAL A 201 10.93 -10.77 -3.43
CA VAL A 201 10.23 -9.73 -4.19
C VAL A 201 10.05 -8.53 -3.27
N LEU A 202 10.99 -7.59 -3.31
CA LEU A 202 11.04 -6.43 -2.41
C LEU A 202 10.25 -5.27 -2.99
N VAL A 203 9.11 -4.96 -2.38
CA VAL A 203 8.25 -3.82 -2.71
C VAL A 203 8.30 -2.80 -1.58
N VAL A 204 8.82 -1.60 -1.86
CA VAL A 204 8.85 -0.48 -0.91
C VAL A 204 7.53 0.30 -1.02
N ALA A 205 6.80 0.35 0.09
CA ALA A 205 5.44 0.89 0.13
C ALA A 205 5.37 2.40 -0.09
N HIS A 206 4.28 2.87 -0.72
CA HIS A 206 3.96 4.29 -0.89
C HIS A 206 5.09 5.11 -1.54
N LEU A 207 5.78 4.54 -2.53
CA LEU A 207 7.00 5.10 -3.12
C LEU A 207 8.05 5.52 -2.05
N GLY A 208 8.22 4.70 -1.01
CA GLY A 208 9.11 4.99 0.12
C GLY A 208 8.58 6.09 1.05
N ARG A 209 7.25 6.22 1.19
CA ARG A 209 6.56 7.30 1.92
C ARG A 209 6.91 8.69 1.40
N SER A 210 7.27 8.80 0.12
CA SER A 210 7.70 10.05 -0.51
C SER A 210 6.50 10.92 -0.87
N TYR A 211 5.70 11.34 0.12
CA TYR A 211 4.48 12.10 -0.12
C TYR A 211 4.73 13.53 -0.64
N ALA A 212 5.97 14.02 -0.55
CA ALA A 212 6.43 15.31 -1.05
C ALA A 212 7.71 15.16 -1.89
N GLY A 213 7.97 16.14 -2.77
CA GLY A 213 8.96 16.01 -3.83
C GLY A 213 10.42 15.88 -3.38
N ARG A 214 10.80 16.41 -2.22
CA ARG A 214 12.19 16.30 -1.72
C ARG A 214 12.57 14.85 -1.42
N TYR A 215 11.74 14.12 -0.66
CA TYR A 215 12.02 12.74 -0.29
C TYR A 215 12.19 11.83 -1.52
N ALA A 216 11.34 12.03 -2.53
CA ALA A 216 11.45 11.35 -3.82
C ALA A 216 12.77 11.66 -4.54
N ARG A 217 13.16 12.94 -4.60
CA ARG A 217 14.34 13.40 -5.35
C ARG A 217 15.66 12.92 -4.76
N GLU A 218 15.74 12.91 -3.43
CA GLU A 218 16.91 12.42 -2.72
C GLU A 218 16.94 10.88 -2.70
N GLY A 219 15.79 10.25 -2.39
CA GLY A 219 15.68 8.80 -2.26
C GLY A 219 15.80 8.02 -3.56
N PHE A 220 15.06 8.38 -4.61
CA PHE A 220 15.06 7.60 -5.86
C PHE A 220 16.42 7.59 -6.55
N ARG A 221 17.18 8.68 -6.45
CA ARG A 221 18.53 8.77 -7.03
C ARG A 221 19.46 7.68 -6.50
N ALA A 222 19.31 7.28 -5.24
CA ALA A 222 20.13 6.22 -4.66
C ALA A 222 19.74 4.81 -5.15
N LEU A 223 18.54 4.64 -5.70
CA LEU A 223 17.95 3.34 -6.06
C LEU A 223 17.67 3.19 -7.56
N GLU A 224 18.04 4.18 -8.39
CA GLU A 224 17.76 4.18 -9.84
C GLU A 224 18.44 2.99 -10.55
N ASN A 225 19.63 2.59 -10.09
CA ASN A 225 20.40 1.47 -10.66
C ASN A 225 20.12 0.11 -10.00
N GLU A 226 19.08 0.01 -9.16
CA GLU A 226 18.72 -1.21 -8.42
C GLU A 226 17.38 -1.80 -8.91
N PRO A 227 17.37 -2.50 -10.07
CA PRO A 227 16.13 -2.93 -10.71
C PRO A 227 15.31 -3.94 -9.91
N GLY A 228 15.92 -4.59 -8.91
CA GLY A 228 15.24 -5.53 -8.02
C GLY A 228 14.53 -4.88 -6.83
N ILE A 229 14.53 -3.54 -6.72
CA ILE A 229 13.74 -2.80 -5.75
C ILE A 229 12.51 -2.22 -6.47
N LEU A 230 11.34 -2.67 -6.05
CA LEU A 230 10.05 -2.32 -6.63
C LEU A 230 9.28 -1.40 -5.67
N PHE A 231 8.22 -0.76 -6.15
CA PHE A 231 7.41 0.14 -5.33
C PHE A 231 5.93 0.04 -5.67
N ASP A 232 5.07 0.24 -4.66
CA ASP A 232 3.66 0.55 -4.90
C ASP A 232 3.40 2.06 -4.85
N THR A 233 2.35 2.52 -5.53
CA THR A 233 1.95 3.93 -5.61
C THR A 233 0.96 4.35 -4.52
N SER A 234 0.66 3.47 -3.57
CA SER A 234 -0.46 3.66 -2.66
C SER A 234 -0.26 4.87 -1.76
N ALA A 235 -1.35 5.55 -1.41
CA ALA A 235 -1.34 6.81 -0.66
C ALA A 235 -0.47 7.95 -1.25
N VAL A 236 0.04 7.88 -2.48
CA VAL A 236 0.76 9.00 -3.12
C VAL A 236 -0.12 9.72 -4.13
N LEU A 237 -0.59 10.92 -3.76
CA LEU A 237 -1.42 11.76 -4.64
C LEU A 237 -0.61 12.85 -5.36
N ASN A 238 0.69 12.97 -5.08
CA ASN A 238 1.51 14.08 -5.56
C ASN A 238 1.97 13.81 -7.01
N PRO A 239 1.51 14.59 -8.01
CA PRO A 239 1.90 14.34 -9.41
C PRO A 239 3.39 14.53 -9.66
N SER A 240 4.06 15.42 -8.92
CA SER A 240 5.52 15.62 -9.04
C SER A 240 6.32 14.42 -8.53
N VAL A 241 5.80 13.70 -7.54
CA VAL A 241 6.42 12.46 -7.04
C VAL A 241 6.20 11.33 -8.04
N MET A 242 4.96 11.17 -8.53
CA MET A 242 4.61 10.20 -9.58
C MET A 242 5.50 10.38 -10.82
N ALA A 243 5.64 11.61 -11.30
CA ALA A 243 6.48 11.95 -12.44
C ALA A 243 7.94 11.57 -12.23
N LEU A 244 8.48 11.86 -11.04
CA LEU A 244 9.86 11.53 -10.73
C LEU A 244 10.08 10.02 -10.58
N ALA A 245 9.11 9.30 -10.02
CA ALA A 245 9.18 7.84 -9.91
C ALA A 245 9.19 7.21 -11.31
N LEU A 246 8.27 7.61 -12.19
CA LEU A 246 8.20 7.10 -13.55
C LEU A 246 9.42 7.47 -14.41
N ASP A 247 9.93 8.70 -14.29
CA ASP A 247 11.14 9.18 -14.99
C ASP A 247 12.42 8.43 -14.56
N ARG A 248 12.55 8.15 -13.25
CA ARG A 248 13.81 7.63 -12.69
C ARG A 248 13.85 6.13 -12.45
N LEU A 249 12.70 5.54 -12.13
CA LEU A 249 12.59 4.13 -11.81
C LEU A 249 12.00 3.33 -12.97
N GLY A 250 11.26 3.96 -13.88
CA GLY A 250 10.58 3.27 -14.97
C GLY A 250 9.26 2.61 -14.56
N PRO A 251 8.31 2.45 -15.50
CA PRO A 251 7.00 1.90 -15.22
C PRO A 251 7.01 0.42 -14.79
N GLU A 252 8.04 -0.35 -15.15
CA GLU A 252 8.19 -1.77 -14.85
C GLU A 252 8.47 -2.08 -13.37
N ARG A 253 8.93 -1.08 -12.61
CA ARG A 253 9.24 -1.18 -11.18
C ARG A 253 8.12 -0.67 -10.28
N LEU A 254 7.06 -0.11 -10.87
CA LEU A 254 5.93 0.46 -10.13
C LEU A 254 4.69 -0.42 -10.29
N MET A 255 3.86 -0.44 -9.26
CA MET A 255 2.55 -1.08 -9.28
C MET A 255 1.51 -0.23 -8.55
N PHE A 256 0.28 -0.28 -9.03
CA PHE A 256 -0.84 0.36 -8.36
C PHE A 256 -1.12 -0.29 -7.00
N GLY A 257 -1.39 0.54 -6.01
CA GLY A 257 -1.95 0.13 -4.73
C GLY A 257 -2.93 1.18 -4.20
N SER A 258 -3.98 0.76 -3.52
CA SER A 258 -5.02 1.68 -3.05
C SER A 258 -4.78 2.20 -1.64
N ASP A 259 -4.14 1.43 -0.77
CA ASP A 259 -4.11 1.68 0.67
C ASP A 259 -5.54 1.81 1.26
N PHE A 260 -6.49 1.05 0.71
CA PHE A 260 -7.82 0.91 1.29
C PHE A 260 -7.77 0.24 2.67
N PRO A 261 -8.66 0.62 3.61
CA PRO A 261 -9.81 1.52 3.42
C PRO A 261 -9.50 3.02 3.56
N ILE A 262 -8.24 3.44 3.75
CA ILE A 262 -7.88 4.83 4.03
C ILE A 262 -8.27 5.76 2.87
N LEU A 263 -8.03 5.34 1.63
CA LEU A 263 -8.29 6.16 0.43
C LEU A 263 -9.75 6.18 -0.04
N TYR A 264 -10.68 5.59 0.72
CA TYR A 264 -12.11 5.92 0.58
C TYR A 264 -12.44 7.34 1.06
N MET A 265 -11.51 8.00 1.75
CA MET A 265 -11.68 9.40 2.15
C MET A 265 -11.99 10.30 0.95
N ARG A 266 -12.88 11.28 1.14
CA ARG A 266 -13.27 12.28 0.13
C ARG A 266 -12.50 13.56 0.29
N GLY A 267 -11.80 14.00 -0.75
CA GLY A 267 -11.04 15.25 -0.75
C GLY A 267 -9.82 15.20 -1.65
N ARG A 268 -8.80 15.99 -1.29
CA ARG A 268 -7.55 16.12 -2.04
C ARG A 268 -6.39 16.45 -1.11
N ARG A 269 -5.16 16.35 -1.60
CA ARG A 269 -3.98 16.83 -0.87
C ARG A 269 -3.45 18.14 -1.43
N ARG A 270 -2.87 18.96 -0.55
CA ARG A 270 -1.99 20.08 -0.90
C ARG A 270 -0.61 19.81 -0.34
N TRP A 271 0.40 20.43 -0.93
CA TRP A 271 1.80 20.29 -0.51
C TRP A 271 2.41 21.66 -0.26
N GLN A 272 3.18 21.76 0.82
CA GLN A 272 3.95 22.95 1.18
C GLN A 272 5.32 22.52 1.67
N GLY A 273 6.35 22.77 0.85
CA GLY A 273 7.68 22.24 1.10
C GLY A 273 7.66 20.71 1.19
N ASP A 274 8.16 20.19 2.31
CA ASP A 274 8.27 18.75 2.57
C ASP A 274 7.02 18.15 3.25
N GLN A 275 5.97 18.95 3.43
CA GLN A 275 4.73 18.53 4.09
C GLN A 275 3.58 18.41 3.10
N TYR A 276 2.65 17.50 3.42
CA TYR A 276 1.35 17.43 2.78
C TYR A 276 0.25 17.79 3.80
N LEU A 277 -0.85 18.34 3.30
CA LEU A 277 -2.06 18.62 4.04
C LEU A 277 -3.21 17.84 3.40
N ASN A 278 -3.85 16.97 4.18
CA ASN A 278 -5.10 16.34 3.79
C ASN A 278 -6.22 17.39 3.87
N LEU A 279 -6.92 17.62 2.76
CA LEU A 279 -8.18 18.33 2.73
C LEU A 279 -9.28 17.31 2.53
N THR A 280 -10.30 17.34 3.38
CA THR A 280 -11.39 16.37 3.34
C THR A 280 -12.72 17.03 3.67
N SER A 281 -13.80 16.51 3.11
CA SER A 281 -15.16 16.93 3.45
C SER A 281 -15.75 16.16 4.64
N SER A 282 -15.05 15.13 5.12
CA SER A 282 -15.49 14.32 6.27
C SER A 282 -15.18 15.01 7.60
N ASP A 283 -16.03 14.77 8.59
CA ASP A 283 -15.94 15.37 9.92
C ASP A 283 -15.01 14.56 10.85
N TYR A 284 -13.74 14.47 10.47
CA TYR A 284 -12.71 13.87 11.33
C TYR A 284 -12.22 14.87 12.37
N SER A 285 -11.77 14.38 13.53
CA SER A 285 -11.30 15.19 14.65
C SER A 285 -10.13 16.12 14.29
N TRP A 286 -9.31 15.72 13.31
CA TRP A 286 -8.17 16.47 12.80
C TRP A 286 -8.53 17.45 11.67
N ASN A 287 -9.73 17.38 11.08
CA ASN A 287 -10.16 18.24 9.99
C ASN A 287 -10.68 19.60 10.50
N THR A 288 -9.79 20.37 11.14
CA THR A 288 -10.16 21.64 11.80
C THR A 288 -10.05 22.86 10.90
N ASN A 289 -9.36 22.76 9.75
CA ASN A 289 -9.16 23.84 8.78
C ASN A 289 -9.89 23.55 7.46
N ARG A 290 -11.22 23.55 7.53
CA ARG A 290 -12.12 23.22 6.42
C ARG A 290 -12.07 24.26 5.29
N GLN A 291 -12.29 23.81 4.06
CA GLN A 291 -12.51 24.73 2.94
C GLN A 291 -13.99 25.17 2.92
N PRO A 292 -14.35 26.24 2.17
CA PRO A 292 -15.75 26.60 1.99
C PRO A 292 -16.58 25.41 1.47
N PRO A 293 -17.85 25.24 1.91
CA PRO A 293 -18.67 24.07 1.54
C PRO A 293 -18.76 23.81 0.04
N GLU A 294 -18.89 24.86 -0.76
CA GLU A 294 -18.92 24.81 -2.23
C GLU A 294 -17.62 24.27 -2.85
N VAL A 295 -16.47 24.43 -2.18
CA VAL A 295 -15.20 23.80 -2.59
C VAL A 295 -15.20 22.32 -2.21
N GLU A 296 -15.62 22.00 -0.97
CA GLU A 296 -15.65 20.63 -0.47
C GLU A 296 -16.68 19.74 -1.20
N ALA A 297 -17.78 20.34 -1.65
CA ALA A 297 -18.79 19.68 -2.48
C ALA A 297 -18.24 19.19 -3.83
N GLY A 298 -17.14 19.79 -4.30
CA GLY A 298 -16.45 19.37 -5.52
C GLY A 298 -15.41 18.28 -5.31
N TYR A 299 -15.22 17.78 -4.09
CA TYR A 299 -14.24 16.74 -3.80
C TYR A 299 -14.71 15.36 -4.23
N THR A 300 -13.80 14.60 -4.84
CA THR A 300 -13.96 13.17 -5.12
C THR A 300 -13.20 12.31 -4.10
N LEU A 301 -13.16 10.99 -4.30
CA LEU A 301 -12.41 10.06 -3.46
C LEU A 301 -10.90 10.20 -3.68
N TYR A 302 -10.11 10.07 -2.61
CA TYR A 302 -8.65 10.13 -2.66
C TYR A 302 -8.06 9.08 -3.61
N ILE A 303 -8.69 7.92 -3.72
CA ILE A 303 -8.26 6.89 -4.68
C ILE A 303 -8.36 7.39 -6.13
N TYR A 304 -9.40 8.13 -6.48
CA TYR A 304 -9.55 8.68 -7.82
C TYR A 304 -8.55 9.80 -8.10
N GLU A 305 -8.26 10.65 -7.12
CA GLU A 305 -7.19 11.65 -7.22
C GLU A 305 -5.81 10.98 -7.41
N SER A 306 -5.51 9.93 -6.65
CA SER A 306 -4.27 9.15 -6.77
C SER A 306 -4.12 8.51 -8.16
N MET A 307 -5.18 7.83 -8.62
CA MET A 307 -5.20 7.19 -9.94
C MET A 307 -5.10 8.23 -11.07
N ALA A 308 -5.78 9.37 -10.94
CA ALA A 308 -5.70 10.44 -11.94
C ALA A 308 -4.30 11.04 -12.00
N ALA A 309 -3.62 11.21 -10.86
CA ALA A 309 -2.24 11.65 -10.84
C ALA A 309 -1.31 10.67 -11.58
N LEU A 310 -1.50 9.36 -11.40
CA LEU A 310 -0.74 8.34 -12.11
C LEU A 310 -1.04 8.35 -13.63
N VAL A 311 -2.33 8.35 -14.00
CA VAL A 311 -2.78 8.39 -15.41
C VAL A 311 -2.27 9.64 -16.12
N ASP A 312 -2.51 10.83 -15.57
CA ASP A 312 -2.07 12.10 -16.15
C ASP A 312 -0.55 12.12 -16.35
N THR A 313 0.20 11.58 -15.40
CA THR A 313 1.66 11.50 -15.49
C THR A 313 2.11 10.56 -16.60
N CYS A 314 1.49 9.38 -16.72
CA CYS A 314 1.80 8.45 -17.81
C CYS A 314 1.58 9.10 -19.18
N LEU A 315 0.44 9.79 -19.35
CA LEU A 315 0.12 10.48 -20.59
C LEU A 315 1.12 11.62 -20.89
N GLN A 316 1.53 12.40 -19.87
CA GLN A 316 2.50 13.47 -20.02
C GLN A 316 3.90 12.96 -20.41
N LEU A 317 4.29 11.78 -19.93
CA LEU A 317 5.56 11.14 -20.29
C LEU A 317 5.49 10.38 -21.63
N GLY A 318 4.33 10.34 -22.29
CA GLY A 318 4.15 9.67 -23.57
C GLY A 318 4.01 8.15 -23.46
N PHE A 319 3.72 7.63 -22.27
CA PHE A 319 3.42 6.21 -22.06
C PHE A 319 2.05 5.83 -22.63
N GLY A 320 1.97 4.62 -23.16
CA GLY A 320 0.81 4.10 -23.86
C GLY A 320 0.02 3.09 -23.03
N THR A 321 -0.80 2.30 -23.73
CA THR A 321 -1.66 1.28 -23.13
C THR A 321 -0.84 0.15 -22.47
N GLU A 322 0.34 -0.17 -23.00
CA GLU A 322 1.20 -1.23 -22.45
C GLU A 322 1.74 -0.88 -21.07
N GLU A 323 2.28 0.33 -20.89
CA GLU A 323 2.74 0.79 -19.57
C GLU A 323 1.56 0.94 -18.59
N MET A 324 0.41 1.41 -19.08
CA MET A 324 -0.79 1.54 -18.24
C MET A 324 -1.27 0.17 -17.74
N GLU A 325 -1.34 -0.84 -18.61
CA GLU A 325 -1.66 -2.23 -18.22
C GLU A 325 -0.60 -2.78 -17.25
N ALA A 326 0.69 -2.50 -17.48
CA ALA A 326 1.76 -2.94 -16.59
C ALA A 326 1.62 -2.35 -15.17
N LEU A 327 1.41 -1.03 -15.08
CA LEU A 327 1.29 -0.29 -13.82
C LEU A 327 0.05 -0.71 -13.01
N PHE A 328 -1.10 -0.83 -13.67
CA PHE A 328 -2.36 -1.15 -12.99
C PHE A 328 -2.62 -2.64 -12.80
N TYR A 329 -1.91 -3.53 -13.51
CA TYR A 329 -2.16 -4.97 -13.42
C TYR A 329 -0.91 -5.84 -13.61
N GLY A 330 -0.22 -5.69 -14.76
CA GLY A 330 0.76 -6.66 -15.24
C GLY A 330 1.97 -6.87 -14.33
N ASN A 331 2.51 -5.81 -13.73
CA ASN A 331 3.68 -5.90 -12.86
C ASN A 331 3.40 -6.69 -11.60
N ALA A 332 2.36 -6.31 -10.86
CA ALA A 332 1.97 -7.01 -9.64
C ALA A 332 1.53 -8.46 -9.92
N ARG A 333 0.76 -8.68 -11.00
CA ARG A 333 0.26 -10.02 -11.34
C ARG A 333 1.39 -10.98 -11.65
N ARG A 334 2.35 -10.56 -12.48
CA ARG A 334 3.55 -11.36 -12.83
C ARG A 334 4.30 -11.79 -11.57
N LEU A 335 4.53 -10.87 -10.65
CA LEU A 335 5.26 -11.14 -9.41
C LEU A 335 4.48 -12.07 -8.47
N MET A 336 3.15 -11.88 -8.36
CA MET A 336 2.30 -12.79 -7.59
C MET A 336 2.30 -14.21 -8.17
N ASP A 337 2.24 -14.35 -9.49
CA ASP A 337 2.31 -15.65 -10.17
C ASP A 337 3.66 -16.34 -9.94
N GLU A 338 4.77 -15.58 -10.02
CA GLU A 338 6.10 -16.09 -9.74
C GLU A 338 6.24 -16.62 -8.31
N VAL A 339 5.72 -15.89 -7.32
CA VAL A 339 5.77 -16.30 -5.91
C VAL A 339 4.83 -17.49 -5.68
N GLN A 340 3.64 -17.49 -6.28
CA GLN A 340 2.69 -18.59 -6.16
C GLN A 340 3.23 -19.90 -6.76
N ALA A 341 3.96 -19.83 -7.87
CA ALA A 341 4.65 -21.00 -8.44
C ALA A 341 5.74 -21.56 -7.50
N ARG A 342 6.44 -20.70 -6.75
CA ARG A 342 7.41 -21.13 -5.73
C ARG A 342 6.72 -21.74 -4.50
N LYS A 343 5.54 -21.22 -4.14
CA LYS A 343 4.76 -21.63 -2.98
C LYS A 343 4.37 -23.10 -2.97
N GLU A 344 4.29 -23.73 -4.13
CA GLU A 344 4.07 -25.18 -4.25
C GLU A 344 5.12 -26.03 -3.52
N TRP A 345 6.28 -25.44 -3.18
CA TRP A 345 7.43 -26.11 -2.56
C TRP A 345 7.77 -25.62 -1.14
N TRP A 346 6.94 -24.76 -0.54
CA TRP A 346 7.18 -24.17 0.80
C TRP A 346 6.99 -25.16 1.95
#